data_AF-A0A7C8LLM2-F1
#
_entry.id   AF-A0A7C8LLM2-F1
#
_cell.length_a   1.000
_cell.length_b   1.000
_cell.length_c   1.000
_cell.angle_alpha   90.00
_cell.angle_beta   90.00
_cell.angle_gamma   90.00
#
_symmetry.space_group_name_H-M   'P 1'
#
loop_
_entity.id
_entity.type
_entity.pdbx_description
1 polymer ?
#
loop_
_entity_poly.entity_id
_entity_poly.type
_entity_poly.pdbx_seq_one_letter_code
_entity_poly.pdbx_strand_id
1 'polypeptide(L)' 'MDRVLKKLLSIYSIWPMILTVGIGIYTLFVDCKTLKNQKNPKEARWAKWIGLIYMIGGVAFFLFIKLLT' A
#
# COMPACT_ATOMS: atom_id res chain seq x y z
N MET A 1 -22.95 11.93 0.55
CA MET A 1 -21.93 10.91 0.22
C MET A 1 -22.63 9.67 -0.28
N ASP A 2 -22.32 9.21 -1.49
CA ASP A 2 -22.87 8.00 -2.08
C ASP A 2 -22.77 6.79 -1.13
N ARG A 3 -23.81 5.95 -1.11
CA ARG A 3 -23.86 4.73 -0.26
C ARG A 3 -22.62 3.86 -0.41
N VAL A 4 -22.02 3.84 -1.60
CA VAL A 4 -20.79 3.11 -1.93
C VAL A 4 -19.60 3.64 -1.12
N LEU A 5 -19.45 4.96 -1.02
CA LEU A 5 -18.33 5.60 -0.34
C LEU A 5 -18.36 5.34 1.17
N LYS A 6 -19.55 5.43 1.79
CA LYS A 6 -19.74 5.07 3.22
C LYS A 6 -19.39 3.62 3.51
N LYS A 7 -19.72 2.71 2.59
CA LYS A 7 -19.42 1.28 2.76
C LYS A 7 -17.92 1.00 2.64
N LEU A 8 -17.22 1.66 1.71
CA LEU A 8 -15.76 1.61 1.60
C LEU A 8 -15.06 2.18 2.83
N LEU A 9 -15.50 3.35 3.31
CA LEU A 9 -15.00 4.00 4.54
C LEU A 9 -15.15 3.07 5.76
N SER A 10 -16.27 2.36 5.87
CA SER A 10 -16.53 1.42 6.96
C SER A 10 -15.62 0.19 6.93
N ILE A 11 -15.16 -0.25 5.76
CA ILE A 11 -14.32 -1.45 5.64
C ILE A 11 -12.87 -1.12 5.94
N TYR A 12 -12.41 0.08 5.56
CA TYR A 12 -11.02 0.50 5.70
C TYR A 12 -10.71 0.96 7.13
N SER A 13 -10.69 0.01 8.06
CA SER A 13 -10.27 0.19 9.44
C SER A 13 -8.74 0.18 9.60
N ILE A 14 -8.26 0.31 10.83
CA ILE A 14 -6.81 0.34 11.10
C ILE A 14 -6.10 -0.96 10.67
N TRP A 15 -6.80 -2.09 10.67
CA TRP A 15 -6.26 -3.39 10.29
C TRP A 15 -5.93 -3.50 8.79
N PRO A 16 -6.87 -3.23 7.85
CA PRO A 16 -6.57 -3.11 6.42
C PRO A 16 -5.44 -2.13 6.11
N MET A 17 -5.37 -0.99 6.82
CA MET A 17 -4.27 -0.04 6.66
C MET A 17 -2.92 -0.69 7.03
N ILE A 18 -2.83 -1.32 8.20
CA ILE A 18 -1.61 -2.02 8.64
C ILE A 18 -1.20 -3.10 7.63
N LEU A 19 -2.15 -3.88 7.14
CA LEU A 19 -1.89 -4.91 6.12
C LEU A 19 -1.37 -4.30 4.82
N THR A 20 -2.00 -3.22 4.34
CA THR A 20 -1.60 -2.53 3.11
C THR A 20 -0.18 -1.96 3.23
N VAL A 21 0.14 -1.34 4.36
CA VAL A 21 1.48 -0.83 4.65
C VAL A 21 2.49 -1.96 4.79
N GLY A 22 2.12 -3.06 5.47
CA GLY A 22 2.95 -4.25 5.63
C GLY A 22 3.31 -4.91 4.30
N ILE A 23 2.34 -5.04 3.40
CA ILE A 23 2.57 -5.51 2.02
C ILE A 23 3.52 -4.54 1.31
N GLY A 24 3.32 -3.23 1.45
CA GLY A 24 4.21 -2.23 0.86
C GLY A 24 5.66 -2.36 1.34
N ILE A 25 5.87 -2.57 2.64
CA ILE A 25 7.18 -2.83 3.24
C ILE A 25 7.77 -4.13 2.67
N TYR A 26 7.00 -5.22 2.65
CA TYR A 26 7.47 -6.49 2.12
C TYR A 26 7.90 -6.38 0.67
N THR A 27 7.11 -5.74 -0.19
CA THR A 27 7.44 -5.54 -1.61
C THR A 27 8.66 -4.64 -1.79
N LEU A 28 8.81 -3.61 -0.96
CA LEU A 28 9.95 -2.69 -1.02
C LEU A 28 11.27 -3.39 -0.64
N PHE A 29 11.28 -4.24 0.39
CA PHE A 29 12.51 -4.81 0.94
C PHE A 29 12.79 -6.24 0.48
N VAL A 30 11.75 -7.07 0.34
CA VAL A 30 11.88 -8.48 -0.04
C VAL A 30 11.78 -8.63 -1.55
N ASP A 31 10.66 -8.26 -2.17
CA ASP A 31 10.46 -8.49 -3.61
C ASP A 31 11.49 -7.71 -4.45
N CYS A 32 11.74 -6.45 -4.12
CA CYS A 32 12.76 -5.65 -4.79
C CYS A 32 14.16 -6.28 -4.69
N LYS A 33 14.53 -6.85 -3.53
CA LYS A 33 15.82 -7.52 -3.34
C LYS A 33 15.88 -8.83 -4.11
N THR A 34 14.81 -9.62 -4.09
CA THR A 34 14.68 -10.87 -4.85
C THR A 34 14.81 -10.62 -6.35
N LEU A 35 14.11 -9.63 -6.89
CA LEU A 35 14.16 -9.28 -8.31
C LEU A 35 15.54 -8.75 -8.75
N LYS A 36 16.23 -8.00 -7.87
CA LYS A 36 17.63 -7.62 -8.13
C LYS A 36 18.55 -8.83 -8.18
N ASN A 37 18.39 -9.77 -7.26
CA ASN A 37 19.20 -11.00 -7.21
C ASN A 37 18.96 -11.89 -8.44
N GLN A 38 17.74 -11.87 -9.00
CA GLN A 38 17.38 -12.57 -10.23
C GLN A 38 17.82 -11.85 -11.52
N LYS A 39 18.62 -10.78 -11.43
CA LYS A 39 19.08 -9.96 -12.57
C LYS A 39 17.93 -9.27 -13.34
N ASN A 40 16.82 -8.98 -12.66
CA ASN A 40 15.67 -8.23 -13.20
C ASN A 40 15.59 -6.80 -12.62
N PRO A 41 16.53 -5.88 -12.97
CA PRO A 41 16.61 -4.56 -12.34
C PRO A 41 15.44 -3.63 -12.70
N LYS A 42 14.80 -3.84 -13.86
CA LYS A 42 13.61 -3.08 -14.27
C LYS A 42 12.42 -3.39 -13.37
N GLU A 43 12.13 -4.68 -13.17
CA GLU A 43 11.05 -5.14 -12.30
C GLU A 43 11.32 -4.78 -10.84
N ALA A 44 12.57 -4.89 -10.38
CA ALA A 44 12.93 -4.44 -9.04
C ALA A 44 12.65 -2.93 -8.82
N ARG A 45 12.84 -2.10 -9.86
CA ARG A 45 12.50 -0.67 -9.79
C ARG A 45 10.99 -0.48 -9.66
N TRP A 46 10.19 -1.25 -10.39
CA TRP A 46 8.73 -1.23 -10.26
C TRP A 46 8.27 -1.71 -8.89
N ALA A 47 8.81 -2.82 -8.39
CA ALA A 47 8.52 -3.31 -7.03
C ALA A 47 8.84 -2.25 -5.97
N LYS A 48 9.95 -1.50 -6.13
CA LYS A 48 10.27 -0.38 -5.24
C LYS A 48 9.19 0.71 -5.27
N TRP A 49 8.74 1.11 -6.45
CA TRP A 49 7.68 2.11 -6.61
C TRP A 49 6.34 1.63 -6.04
N ILE A 50 5.96 0.38 -6.33
CA ILE A 50 4.72 -0.23 -5.83
C ILE A 50 4.76 -0.28 -4.31
N GLY A 51 5.84 -0.79 -3.71
CA GLY A 51 5.99 -0.85 -2.25
C GLY A 51 5.87 0.53 -1.60
N LEU A 52 6.45 1.56 -2.22
CA LEU A 52 6.37 2.94 -1.74
C LEU A 52 4.96 3.53 -1.84
N ILE A 53 4.25 3.25 -2.94
CA ILE A 53 2.84 3.64 -3.13
C ILE A 53 1.95 2.93 -2.10
N TYR A 54 2.17 1.65 -1.81
CA TYR A 54 1.42 0.93 -0.79
C TYR A 54 1.66 1.49 0.62
N MET A 55 2.92 1.82 0.95
CA MET A 55 3.25 2.43 2.24
C MET A 55 2.65 3.84 2.40
N ILE A 56 2.92 4.73 1.45
CA ILE A 56 2.46 6.13 1.54
C ILE A 56 0.96 6.21 1.29
N GLY A 57 0.47 5.53 0.25
CA GLY A 57 -0.93 5.49 -0.12
C GLY A 57 -1.79 4.84 0.96
N GLY A 58 -1.34 3.74 1.57
CA GLY A 58 -2.06 3.09 2.66
C GLY A 58 -2.27 4.01 3.86
N VAL A 59 -1.24 4.74 4.28
CA VAL A 59 -1.30 5.72 5.38
C VAL A 59 -2.10 6.96 4.98
N ALA A 60 -1.81 7.55 3.83
CA ALA A 60 -2.48 8.75 3.35
C ALA A 60 -3.98 8.51 3.14
N PHE A 61 -4.36 7.35 2.61
CA PHE A 61 -5.75 6.96 2.43
C PHE A 61 -6.47 6.80 3.78
N PHE A 62 -5.83 6.17 4.77
CA PHE A 62 -6.40 6.08 6.11
C PHE A 62 -6.63 7.45 6.76
N LEU A 63 -5.66 8.37 6.65
CA LEU A 63 -5.82 9.74 7.15
C LEU A 63 -6.93 10.48 6.42
N PHE A 64 -7.01 10.34 5.10
CA PHE A 64 -8.06 10.94 4.28
C PHE A 64 -9.46 10.45 4.68
N ILE A 65 -9.60 9.14 4.90
CA ILE A 65 -10.83 8.51 5.40
C ILE A 65 -11.22 9.06 6.78
N LYS A 66 -10.25 9.17 7.68
CA LYS A 66 -10.47 9.67 9.05
C LYS A 66 -10.84 11.15 9.10
N LEU A 67 -10.40 11.95 8.12
CA LEU A 67 -10.81 13.35 7.99
C LEU A 67 -12.23 13.50 7.41
N LEU A 68 -12.69 12.52 6.62
CA LEU A 68 -14.00 12.53 5.99
C LEU A 68 -15.12 11.88 6.83
N THR A 69 -14.75 11.15 7.89
CA THR A 69 -15.68 10.42 8.78
C THR A 69 -15.84 11.18 10.09
#